data_AF-A0A0B7NMY1-F1
#
_entry.id   AF-A0A0B7NMY1-F1
#
_cell.length_a   1.000
_cell.length_b   1.000
_cell.length_c   1.000
_cell.angle_alpha   90.00
_cell.angle_beta   90.00
_cell.angle_gamma   90.00
#
_symmetry.space_group_name_H-M   'P 1'
#
loop_
_entity.id
_entity.type
_entity.pdbx_description
1 polymer ?
#
loop_
_entity_poly.entity_id
_entity_poly.type
_entity_poly.pdbx_seq_one_letter_code
_entity_poly.pdbx_strand_id
1 'polypeptide(L)'
;MVLSGIKKENSRSTFIDKSKQLTKFVLKKHIEEEYIFDSEVIKTFSEGDYLAKFWSPIIEKLFRNSGIIPHWGDTQPTTLISEGIQMKMDLCLVSIASKVCKNLSSDHGSGEFAPAFSQSKYYKDKRKAVIASKSALNIILSKNKSVNIYDLFAPYIIVMGFQTHLCFLGLADNKLYYTKKLKTLTFPTTINDIYPSIRNLVEGLYELLEMCLFMKTSATRGTKRKSMDLVLGDHSDQDAPVCISKVVWVEDDVIDDDTETDDDIEDTEDDDTDDSETDVTEEFKNSDEVDDTETNDIQDSQTEDV
;
A
#
# COMPACT_ATOMS: atom_id res chain seq x y z
N MET A 1 -10.25 16.22 14.07
CA MET A 1 -11.05 17.37 13.57
C MET A 1 -10.15 18.30 12.75
N VAL A 2 -9.70 17.88 11.55
CA VAL A 2 -8.74 18.67 10.71
C VAL A 2 -9.09 18.64 9.20
N LEU A 3 -10.24 18.11 8.77
CA LEU A 3 -10.56 17.96 7.33
C LEU A 3 -11.66 18.91 6.80
N SER A 4 -11.80 20.15 7.32
CA SER A 4 -12.95 21.01 6.97
C SER A 4 -12.78 21.94 5.75
N GLY A 5 -11.72 21.80 4.94
CA GLY A 5 -11.26 22.90 4.08
C GLY A 5 -11.32 22.77 2.54
N ILE A 6 -11.76 21.67 1.92
CA ILE A 6 -11.61 21.49 0.45
C ILE A 6 -12.90 20.98 -0.22
N LYS A 7 -13.43 21.76 -1.19
CA LYS A 7 -14.42 21.42 -2.23
C LYS A 7 -15.56 20.44 -1.83
N LYS A 8 -16.45 20.90 -0.94
CA LYS A 8 -17.53 20.09 -0.33
C LYS A 8 -18.55 19.45 -1.29
N GLU A 9 -18.83 20.03 -2.47
CA GLU A 9 -19.91 19.52 -3.33
C GLU A 9 -19.50 18.32 -4.19
N ASN A 10 -18.36 18.42 -4.90
CA ASN A 10 -17.83 17.29 -5.68
C ASN A 10 -17.34 16.13 -4.79
N SER A 11 -16.84 16.42 -3.58
CA SER A 11 -16.45 15.39 -2.64
C SER A 11 -17.66 14.60 -2.13
N ARG A 12 -18.78 15.28 -1.86
CA ARG A 12 -20.01 14.64 -1.36
C ARG A 12 -20.66 13.71 -2.38
N SER A 13 -20.75 14.08 -3.65
CA SER A 13 -21.27 13.17 -4.69
C SER A 13 -20.39 11.92 -4.82
N THR A 14 -19.07 12.13 -4.86
CA THR A 14 -18.09 11.04 -4.94
C THR A 14 -18.17 10.11 -3.72
N PHE A 15 -18.35 10.67 -2.52
CA PHE A 15 -18.56 9.92 -1.29
C PHE A 15 -19.81 9.05 -1.38
N ILE A 16 -20.94 9.63 -1.79
CA ILE A 16 -22.23 8.91 -1.89
C ILE A 16 -22.11 7.75 -2.87
N ASP A 17 -21.49 7.96 -4.02
CA ASP A 17 -21.35 6.91 -5.04
C ASP A 17 -20.42 5.77 -4.60
N LYS A 18 -19.30 6.09 -3.94
CA LYS A 18 -18.41 5.08 -3.36
C LYS A 18 -19.10 4.32 -2.22
N SER A 19 -19.79 5.04 -1.34
CA SER A 19 -20.55 4.45 -0.22
C SER A 19 -21.60 3.45 -0.72
N LYS A 20 -22.35 3.81 -1.76
CA LYS A 20 -23.32 2.91 -2.41
C LYS A 20 -22.64 1.66 -2.98
N GLN A 21 -21.52 1.82 -3.67
CA GLN A 21 -20.78 0.70 -4.26
C GLN A 21 -20.24 -0.26 -3.21
N LEU A 22 -19.67 0.26 -2.12
CA LEU A 22 -19.16 -0.54 -1.01
C LEU A 22 -20.30 -1.25 -0.27
N THR A 23 -21.37 -0.53 0.04
CA THR A 23 -22.58 -1.10 0.66
C THR A 23 -23.14 -2.23 -0.20
N LYS A 24 -23.28 -2.01 -1.52
CA LYS A 24 -23.76 -3.03 -2.45
C LYS A 24 -22.85 -4.25 -2.49
N PHE A 25 -21.53 -4.05 -2.46
CA PHE A 25 -20.58 -5.16 -2.43
C PHE A 25 -20.76 -6.03 -1.18
N VAL A 26 -20.84 -5.41 0.00
CA VAL A 26 -21.00 -6.16 1.26
C VAL A 26 -22.34 -6.89 1.28
N LEU A 27 -23.45 -6.22 0.93
CA LEU A 27 -24.77 -6.86 0.86
C LEU A 27 -24.79 -8.02 -0.14
N LYS A 28 -24.14 -7.86 -1.29
CA LYS A 28 -24.03 -8.92 -2.30
C LYS A 28 -23.30 -10.15 -1.75
N LYS A 29 -22.21 -9.97 -0.99
CA LYS A 29 -21.51 -11.08 -0.33
C LYS A 29 -22.43 -11.85 0.62
N HIS A 30 -23.21 -11.14 1.44
CA HIS A 30 -24.18 -11.77 2.35
C HIS A 30 -25.30 -12.51 1.63
N ILE A 31 -25.80 -11.97 0.51
CA ILE A 31 -26.93 -12.56 -0.22
C ILE A 31 -26.52 -13.74 -1.12
N GLU A 32 -25.39 -13.61 -1.82
CA GLU A 32 -25.00 -14.57 -2.88
C GLU A 32 -23.94 -15.57 -2.41
N GLU A 33 -23.19 -15.24 -1.36
CA GLU A 33 -22.05 -16.02 -0.90
C GLU A 33 -22.13 -16.28 0.63
N GLU A 34 -23.32 -16.42 1.20
CA GLU A 34 -23.54 -16.58 2.65
C GLU A 34 -22.63 -17.63 3.30
N TYR A 35 -22.35 -18.73 2.59
CA TYR A 35 -21.50 -19.83 3.05
C TYR A 35 -20.07 -19.40 3.43
N ILE A 36 -19.55 -18.28 2.92
CA ILE A 36 -18.21 -17.78 3.26
C ILE A 36 -18.14 -17.19 4.67
N PHE A 37 -19.30 -17.01 5.32
CA PHE A 37 -19.42 -16.54 6.70
C PHE A 37 -19.70 -17.69 7.68
N ASP A 38 -19.76 -18.93 7.20
CA ASP A 38 -19.87 -20.10 8.06
C ASP A 38 -18.60 -20.28 8.91
N SER A 39 -18.75 -20.60 10.20
CA SER A 39 -17.63 -20.68 11.13
C SER A 39 -16.63 -21.79 10.77
N GLU A 40 -17.09 -22.92 10.23
CA GLU A 40 -16.21 -24.00 9.80
C GLU A 40 -15.44 -23.62 8.55
N VAL A 41 -16.06 -22.87 7.64
CA VAL A 41 -15.40 -22.33 6.44
C VAL A 41 -14.37 -21.26 6.80
N ILE A 42 -14.69 -20.36 7.73
CA ILE A 42 -13.79 -19.28 8.18
C ILE A 42 -12.51 -19.86 8.80
N LYS A 43 -12.60 -20.95 9.57
CA LYS A 43 -11.44 -21.62 10.18
C LYS A 43 -10.42 -22.13 9.15
N THR A 44 -10.85 -22.36 7.91
CA THR A 44 -9.96 -22.79 6.83
C THR A 44 -9.39 -21.63 6.00
N PHE A 45 -9.70 -20.38 6.34
CA PHE A 45 -9.22 -19.23 5.56
C PHE A 45 -7.75 -18.96 5.81
N SER A 46 -7.00 -18.92 4.72
CA SER A 46 -5.67 -18.32 4.65
C SER A 46 -5.75 -16.80 4.66
N GLU A 47 -4.62 -16.12 4.83
CA GLU A 47 -4.53 -14.67 4.65
C GLU A 47 -5.01 -14.23 3.25
N GLY A 48 -4.62 -15.00 2.22
CA GLY A 48 -5.03 -14.78 0.83
C GLY A 48 -6.54 -14.83 0.65
N ASP A 49 -7.26 -15.65 1.42
CA ASP A 49 -8.72 -15.69 1.40
C ASP A 49 -9.32 -14.38 1.92
N TYR A 50 -8.83 -13.87 3.05
CA TYR A 50 -9.29 -12.59 3.60
C TYR A 50 -9.04 -11.43 2.63
N LEU A 51 -7.84 -11.40 2.06
CA LEU A 51 -7.43 -10.41 1.05
C LEU A 51 -8.31 -10.46 -0.19
N ALA A 52 -8.36 -11.62 -0.86
CA ALA A 52 -9.00 -11.75 -2.17
C ALA A 52 -10.52 -11.65 -2.09
N LYS A 53 -11.14 -12.20 -1.04
CA LYS A 53 -12.60 -12.28 -0.93
C LYS A 53 -13.23 -11.02 -0.32
N PHE A 54 -12.53 -10.33 0.59
CA PHE A 54 -13.13 -9.25 1.39
C PHE A 54 -12.43 -7.91 1.20
N TRP A 55 -11.14 -7.81 1.53
CA TRP A 55 -10.46 -6.51 1.66
C TRP A 55 -10.03 -5.90 0.34
N SER A 56 -9.38 -6.68 -0.53
CA SER A 56 -8.90 -6.19 -1.82
C SER A 56 -10.02 -5.63 -2.68
N PRO A 57 -11.14 -6.34 -2.92
CA PRO A 57 -12.23 -5.81 -3.74
C PRO A 57 -12.82 -4.49 -3.22
N ILE A 58 -12.86 -4.28 -1.91
CA ILE A 58 -13.38 -3.06 -1.28
C ILE A 58 -12.39 -1.91 -1.42
N ILE A 59 -11.11 -2.14 -1.12
CA ILE A 59 -10.05 -1.12 -1.22
C ILE A 59 -9.87 -0.70 -2.68
N GLU A 60 -9.92 -1.63 -3.64
CA GLU A 60 -9.90 -1.33 -5.07
C GLU A 60 -11.06 -0.43 -5.52
N LYS A 61 -12.29 -0.73 -5.07
CA LYS A 61 -13.47 0.11 -5.37
C LYS A 61 -13.35 1.49 -4.73
N LEU A 62 -12.83 1.54 -3.50
CA LEU A 62 -12.61 2.79 -2.78
C LEU A 62 -11.61 3.68 -3.52
N PHE A 63 -10.50 3.14 -4.01
CA PHE A 63 -9.45 3.93 -4.66
C PHE A 63 -9.65 4.15 -6.16
N ARG A 64 -10.61 3.47 -6.79
CA ARG A 64 -10.99 3.71 -8.20
C ARG A 64 -11.18 5.19 -8.50
N ASN A 65 -10.53 5.67 -9.56
CA ASN A 65 -10.55 7.06 -10.03
C ASN A 65 -10.01 8.12 -9.05
N SER A 66 -9.32 7.72 -7.97
CA SER A 66 -8.65 8.65 -7.05
C SER A 66 -7.27 9.12 -7.56
N GLY A 67 -6.73 8.40 -8.55
CA GLY A 67 -5.34 8.54 -8.98
C GLY A 67 -4.32 7.98 -7.98
N ILE A 68 -4.79 7.18 -7.02
CA ILE A 68 -3.98 6.31 -6.16
C ILE A 68 -4.39 4.87 -6.51
N ILE A 69 -3.40 4.00 -6.73
CA ILE A 69 -3.57 2.59 -7.04
C ILE A 69 -3.16 1.76 -5.81
N PRO A 70 -4.00 0.84 -5.35
CA PRO A 70 -3.58 -0.23 -4.45
C PRO A 70 -2.66 -1.22 -5.18
N HIS A 71 -1.44 -1.40 -4.68
CA HIS A 71 -0.50 -2.44 -5.09
C HIS A 71 -0.47 -3.51 -4.00
N TRP A 72 -0.82 -4.75 -4.36
CA TRP A 72 -0.98 -5.88 -3.46
C TRP A 72 0.20 -6.87 -3.54
N GLY A 73 0.39 -7.64 -2.47
CA GLY A 73 1.46 -8.62 -2.33
C GLY A 73 2.78 -7.96 -1.94
N ASP A 74 3.88 -8.72 -1.99
CA ASP A 74 5.26 -8.38 -1.60
C ASP A 74 5.87 -7.13 -2.29
N THR A 75 5.27 -5.97 -2.05
CA THR A 75 5.60 -4.73 -2.72
C THR A 75 6.59 -3.98 -1.86
N GLN A 76 7.70 -3.52 -2.45
CA GLN A 76 8.61 -2.61 -1.76
C GLN A 76 8.22 -1.16 -2.03
N PRO A 77 7.81 -0.38 -1.01
CA PRO A 77 7.59 1.06 -1.15
C PRO A 77 8.80 1.74 -1.80
N THR A 78 8.56 2.59 -2.80
CA THR A 78 9.63 3.33 -3.48
C THR A 78 10.39 4.20 -2.48
N THR A 79 9.70 4.70 -1.46
CA THR A 79 10.30 5.49 -0.38
C THR A 79 11.35 4.70 0.40
N LEU A 80 11.10 3.43 0.70
CA LEU A 80 12.03 2.59 1.45
C LEU A 80 13.23 2.16 0.62
N ILE A 81 13.01 1.84 -0.66
CA ILE A 81 14.10 1.56 -1.62
C ILE A 81 15.05 2.76 -1.66
N SER A 82 14.53 3.99 -1.70
CA SER A 82 15.35 5.20 -1.73
C SER A 82 16.16 5.45 -0.44
N GLU A 83 15.76 4.84 0.67
CA GLU A 83 16.47 4.86 1.96
C GLU A 83 17.38 3.63 2.14
N GLY A 84 17.48 2.73 1.13
CA GLY A 84 18.26 1.51 1.21
C GLY A 84 17.67 0.42 2.11
N ILE A 85 16.37 0.52 2.44
CA ILE A 85 15.66 -0.43 3.30
C ILE A 85 14.95 -1.45 2.42
N GLN A 86 15.35 -2.71 2.54
CA GLN A 86 14.67 -3.85 1.91
C GLN A 86 13.55 -4.35 2.82
N MET A 87 12.35 -3.78 2.67
CA MET A 87 11.17 -4.22 3.41
C MET A 87 9.97 -4.25 2.47
N LYS A 88 9.30 -5.40 2.45
CA LYS A 88 8.07 -5.65 1.69
C LYS A 88 6.84 -5.36 2.55
N MET A 89 5.82 -4.81 1.91
CA MET A 89 4.50 -4.53 2.49
C MET A 89 3.45 -5.28 1.67
N ASP A 90 2.41 -5.81 2.31
CA ASP A 90 1.32 -6.52 1.63
C ASP A 90 0.43 -5.59 0.79
N LEU A 91 0.36 -4.33 1.18
CA LEU A 91 -0.36 -3.27 0.49
C LEU A 91 0.45 -1.97 0.47
N CYS A 92 0.63 -1.43 -0.73
CA CYS A 92 1.13 -0.07 -0.98
C CYS A 92 0.07 0.76 -1.71
N LEU A 93 -0.25 1.96 -1.20
CA LEU A 93 -1.18 2.89 -1.84
C LEU A 93 -0.39 3.96 -2.60
N VAL A 94 -0.21 3.74 -3.90
CA VAL A 94 0.75 4.48 -4.72
C VAL A 94 0.03 5.48 -5.64
N SER A 95 0.44 6.75 -5.68
CA SER A 95 -0.05 7.64 -6.75
C SER A 95 0.68 7.37 -8.05
N ILE A 96 -0.07 7.24 -9.14
CA ILE A 96 0.47 7.31 -10.49
C ILE A 96 0.98 8.73 -10.72
N ALA A 97 2.24 8.88 -11.11
CA ALA A 97 2.74 10.17 -11.55
C ALA A 97 2.03 10.61 -12.83
N SER A 98 1.69 11.89 -12.93
CA SER A 98 1.28 12.49 -14.21
C SER A 98 2.35 12.21 -15.27
N LYS A 99 1.97 12.05 -16.55
CA LYS A 99 2.87 11.83 -17.71
C LYS A 99 4.06 12.81 -17.78
N VAL A 100 3.97 13.95 -17.09
CA VAL A 100 5.00 14.99 -16.99
C VAL A 100 6.13 14.62 -16.03
N CYS A 101 5.84 13.87 -14.95
CA CYS A 101 6.82 13.42 -13.97
C CYS A 101 7.07 11.92 -14.17
N LYS A 102 7.67 11.56 -15.30
CA LYS A 102 8.14 10.19 -15.54
C LYS A 102 9.07 9.81 -14.38
N ASN A 103 8.77 8.71 -13.69
CA ASN A 103 9.67 8.00 -12.76
C ASN A 103 9.53 8.30 -11.25
N LEU A 104 8.45 8.88 -10.75
CA LEU A 104 8.25 8.93 -9.30
C LEU A 104 6.84 8.50 -8.87
N SER A 105 6.64 7.19 -8.75
CA SER A 105 5.63 6.67 -7.83
C SER A 105 5.90 7.23 -6.45
N SER A 106 4.85 7.67 -5.76
CA SER A 106 4.96 8.09 -4.36
C SER A 106 3.93 7.34 -3.54
N ASP A 107 4.43 6.73 -2.47
CA ASP A 107 3.65 5.99 -1.50
C ASP A 107 2.86 6.97 -0.62
N HIS A 108 1.58 6.73 -0.44
CA HIS A 108 0.64 7.60 0.29
C HIS A 108 -0.13 6.88 1.40
N GLY A 109 0.12 5.59 1.55
CA GLY A 109 -0.36 4.76 2.63
C GLY A 109 0.09 3.33 2.42
N SER A 110 -0.02 2.52 3.45
CA SER A 110 0.36 1.12 3.41
C SER A 110 -0.59 0.25 4.22
N GLY A 111 -0.50 -1.05 4.05
CA GLY A 111 -1.23 -2.02 4.85
C GLY A 111 -0.45 -3.31 5.06
N GLU A 112 -0.75 -3.95 6.18
CA GLU A 112 -0.28 -5.29 6.54
C GLU A 112 -1.47 -6.17 6.89
N PHE A 113 -1.36 -7.46 6.63
CA PHE A 113 -2.44 -8.43 6.76
C PHE A 113 -1.99 -9.63 7.59
N ALA A 114 -2.97 -10.20 8.29
CA ALA A 114 -2.87 -11.48 8.95
C ALA A 114 -4.26 -12.16 8.94
N PRO A 115 -4.31 -13.50 8.91
CA PRO A 115 -5.59 -14.23 8.89
C PRO A 115 -6.37 -14.14 10.20
N ALA A 116 -5.67 -13.98 11.33
CA ALA A 116 -6.26 -13.90 12.67
C ALA A 116 -5.44 -12.97 13.56
N PHE A 117 -6.04 -12.48 14.63
CA PHE A 117 -5.33 -11.66 15.61
C PHE A 117 -4.36 -12.51 16.44
N SER A 118 -3.10 -12.09 16.50
CA SER A 118 -2.18 -12.43 17.57
C SER A 118 -1.42 -11.17 17.96
N GLN A 119 -1.16 -10.98 19.25
CA GLN A 119 -0.52 -9.76 19.74
C GLN A 119 0.88 -9.57 19.14
N SER A 120 1.67 -10.64 19.06
CA SER A 120 3.01 -10.63 18.46
C SER A 120 2.98 -10.22 16.99
N LYS A 121 2.13 -10.86 16.16
CA LYS A 121 1.99 -10.51 14.73
C LYS A 121 1.49 -9.08 14.56
N TYR A 122 0.48 -8.68 15.33
CA TYR A 122 -0.07 -7.32 15.29
C TYR A 122 1.02 -6.26 15.50
N TYR A 123 1.87 -6.42 16.51
CA TYR A 123 2.94 -5.46 16.78
C TYR A 123 4.12 -5.55 15.79
N LYS A 124 4.43 -6.74 15.25
CA LYS A 124 5.41 -6.92 14.15
C LYS A 124 4.96 -6.15 12.91
N ASP A 125 3.72 -6.35 12.48
CA ASP A 125 3.14 -5.71 11.30
C ASP A 125 2.95 -4.20 11.49
N LYS A 126 2.44 -3.79 12.66
CA LYS A 126 2.32 -2.38 13.01
C LYS A 126 3.67 -1.67 12.95
N ARG A 127 4.76 -2.33 13.38
CA ARG A 127 6.12 -1.79 13.27
C ARG A 127 6.55 -1.62 11.82
N LYS A 128 6.33 -2.62 10.94
CA LYS A 128 6.60 -2.50 9.51
C LYS A 128 5.86 -1.32 8.89
N ALA A 129 4.56 -1.22 9.14
CA ALA A 129 3.73 -0.13 8.62
C ALA A 129 4.16 1.26 9.11
N VAL A 130 4.60 1.37 10.37
CA VAL A 130 5.16 2.61 10.94
C VAL A 130 6.47 3.00 10.25
N ILE A 131 7.37 2.05 9.99
CA ILE A 131 8.65 2.31 9.29
C ILE A 131 8.37 2.83 7.86
N ALA A 132 7.48 2.16 7.12
CA ALA A 132 7.08 2.59 5.78
C ALA A 132 6.45 3.99 5.80
N SER A 133 5.56 4.26 6.75
CA SER A 133 4.92 5.56 6.93
C SER A 133 5.93 6.66 7.26
N LYS A 134 6.91 6.38 8.13
CA LYS A 134 7.98 7.31 8.50
C LYS A 134 8.82 7.70 7.30
N SER A 135 9.23 6.71 6.50
CA SER A 135 9.98 6.91 5.25
C SER A 135 9.23 7.85 4.29
N ALA A 136 7.94 7.61 4.08
CA ALA A 136 7.10 8.47 3.25
C ALA A 136 7.02 9.91 3.77
N LEU A 137 6.84 10.09 5.09
CA LEU A 137 6.82 11.42 5.70
C LEU A 137 8.16 12.15 5.54
N ASN A 138 9.29 11.47 5.77
CA ASN A 138 10.62 12.06 5.63
C ASN A 138 10.85 12.65 4.23
N ILE A 139 10.44 11.90 3.21
CA ILE A 139 10.56 12.34 1.81
C ILE A 139 9.68 13.55 1.52
N ILE A 140 8.48 13.62 2.08
CA ILE A 140 7.62 14.79 1.93
C ILE A 140 8.26 15.99 2.63
N LEU A 141 8.75 15.83 3.85
CA LEU A 141 9.38 16.89 4.64
C LEU A 141 10.65 17.42 3.97
N SER A 142 11.50 16.54 3.42
CA SER A 142 12.73 16.94 2.73
C SER A 142 12.44 17.72 1.44
N LYS A 143 11.37 17.38 0.73
CA LYS A 143 10.94 18.05 -0.51
C LYS A 143 10.14 19.34 -0.27
N ASN A 144 9.52 19.48 0.90
CA ASN A 144 8.55 20.54 1.18
C ASN A 144 8.86 21.28 2.49
N LYS A 145 9.93 22.09 2.51
CA LYS A 145 10.36 22.86 3.70
C LYS A 145 9.29 23.81 4.28
N SER A 146 8.26 24.18 3.51
CA SER A 146 7.19 25.09 3.93
C SER A 146 5.92 24.39 4.43
N VAL A 147 5.88 23.06 4.48
CA VAL A 147 4.70 22.34 4.99
C VAL A 147 4.67 22.46 6.51
N ASN A 148 3.48 22.79 7.05
CA ASN A 148 3.24 22.72 8.47
C ASN A 148 3.31 21.26 8.93
N ILE A 149 4.32 20.94 9.75
CA ILE A 149 4.59 19.58 10.20
C ILE A 149 3.43 18.96 11.00
N TYR A 150 2.66 19.80 11.71
CA TYR A 150 1.54 19.34 12.53
C TYR A 150 0.32 18.90 11.71
N ASP A 151 0.26 19.32 10.45
CA ASP A 151 -0.80 18.93 9.53
C ASP A 151 -0.44 17.65 8.77
N LEU A 152 0.79 17.15 8.87
CA LEU A 152 1.27 16.02 8.07
C LEU A 152 1.14 14.70 8.83
N PHE A 153 0.48 13.74 8.19
CA PHE A 153 0.30 12.38 8.70
C PHE A 153 0.29 11.38 7.54
N ALA A 154 0.82 10.19 7.77
CA ALA A 154 0.81 9.07 6.84
C ALA A 154 -0.17 8.00 7.34
N PRO A 155 -1.28 7.71 6.62
CA PRO A 155 -2.20 6.66 7.00
C PRO A 155 -1.62 5.27 6.75
N TYR A 156 -1.98 4.31 7.58
CA TYR A 156 -1.77 2.90 7.31
C TYR A 156 -2.88 2.05 7.94
N ILE A 157 -3.07 0.83 7.44
CA ILE A 157 -4.04 -0.11 7.98
C ILE A 157 -3.36 -1.40 8.44
N ILE A 158 -3.88 -2.01 9.50
CA ILE A 158 -3.50 -3.36 9.93
C ILE A 158 -4.75 -4.21 9.92
N VAL A 159 -4.75 -5.28 9.11
CA VAL A 159 -5.91 -6.14 8.90
C VAL A 159 -5.67 -7.48 9.57
N MET A 160 -6.57 -7.89 10.45
CA MET A 160 -6.53 -9.17 11.14
C MET A 160 -7.87 -9.87 10.93
N GLY A 161 -7.93 -10.80 9.97
CA GLY A 161 -9.15 -11.47 9.55
C GLY A 161 -10.24 -10.50 9.06
N PHE A 162 -11.39 -10.44 9.74
CA PHE A 162 -12.49 -9.51 9.42
C PHE A 162 -12.39 -8.14 10.11
N GLN A 163 -11.34 -7.89 10.88
CA GLN A 163 -11.12 -6.61 11.55
C GLN A 163 -9.98 -5.83 10.89
N THR A 164 -10.08 -4.51 10.88
CA THR A 164 -9.01 -3.61 10.41
C THR A 164 -8.83 -2.45 11.36
N HIS A 165 -7.60 -2.14 11.72
CA HIS A 165 -7.22 -0.93 12.45
C HIS A 165 -6.72 0.13 11.48
N LEU A 166 -7.50 1.20 11.32
CA LEU A 166 -7.04 2.41 10.63
C LEU A 166 -6.18 3.21 11.59
N CYS A 167 -4.92 3.40 11.23
CA CYS A 167 -3.94 4.12 12.01
C CYS A 167 -3.31 5.25 11.19
N PHE A 168 -2.57 6.12 11.87
CA PHE A 168 -1.67 7.04 11.20
C PHE A 168 -0.40 7.27 11.99
N LEU A 169 0.66 7.61 11.27
CA LEU A 169 1.87 8.19 11.82
C LEU A 169 1.84 9.70 11.60
N GLY A 170 2.02 10.49 12.65
CA GLY A 170 2.12 11.95 12.58
C GLY A 170 3.42 12.46 13.19
N LEU A 171 3.68 13.76 13.03
CA LEU A 171 4.81 14.43 13.64
C LEU A 171 4.34 15.32 14.81
N ALA A 172 4.81 15.04 16.02
CA ALA A 172 4.49 15.82 17.22
C ALA A 172 5.46 16.99 17.43
N ASP A 173 6.69 16.85 16.97
CA ASP A 173 7.73 17.88 16.98
C ASP A 173 8.81 17.52 15.95
N ASN A 174 9.78 18.40 15.71
CA ASN A 174 10.90 18.11 14.84
C ASN A 174 11.57 16.79 15.22
N LYS A 175 11.53 15.81 14.31
CA LYS A 175 12.05 14.45 14.49
C LYS A 175 11.39 13.67 15.64
N LEU A 176 10.20 14.04 16.09
CA LEU A 176 9.42 13.26 17.06
C LEU A 176 8.13 12.78 16.41
N TYR A 177 8.06 11.48 16.13
CA TYR A 177 6.89 10.86 15.51
C TYR A 177 5.99 10.27 16.59
N TYR A 178 4.70 10.24 16.33
CA TYR A 178 3.73 9.50 17.13
C TYR A 178 2.84 8.69 16.21
N THR A 179 2.42 7.53 16.66
CA THR A 179 1.40 6.74 15.97
C THR A 179 0.14 6.61 16.82
N LYS A 180 -1.01 6.60 16.16
CA LYS A 180 -2.31 6.49 16.82
C LYS A 180 -3.28 5.65 15.97
N LYS A 181 -4.01 4.76 16.63
CA LYS A 181 -5.20 4.08 16.10
C LYS A 181 -6.36 5.08 16.06
N LEU A 182 -6.90 5.33 14.87
CA LEU A 182 -8.05 6.22 14.68
C LEU A 182 -9.36 5.47 14.88
N LYS A 183 -9.47 4.30 14.25
CA LYS A 183 -10.73 3.57 14.17
C LYS A 183 -10.48 2.09 13.99
N THR A 184 -11.36 1.29 14.58
CA THR A 184 -11.50 -0.13 14.27
C THR A 184 -12.67 -0.31 13.32
N LEU A 185 -12.39 -0.94 12.17
CA LEU A 185 -13.35 -1.28 11.14
C LEU A 185 -13.59 -2.78 11.19
N THR A 186 -14.82 -3.19 10.94
CA THR A 186 -15.17 -4.61 10.92
C THR A 186 -15.95 -4.88 9.65
N PHE A 187 -15.53 -5.90 8.91
CA PHE A 187 -16.35 -6.46 7.85
C PHE A 187 -17.50 -7.23 8.51
N PRO A 188 -18.77 -6.93 8.22
CA PRO A 188 -19.88 -7.63 8.87
C PRO A 188 -19.87 -9.11 8.52
N THR A 189 -19.93 -9.96 9.54
CA THR A 189 -20.01 -11.42 9.40
C THR A 189 -21.39 -11.97 9.75
N THR A 190 -22.22 -11.19 10.45
CA THR A 190 -23.58 -11.59 10.84
C THR A 190 -24.63 -10.62 10.31
N ILE A 191 -25.85 -11.10 10.08
CA ILE A 191 -26.99 -10.29 9.60
C ILE A 191 -27.28 -9.11 10.55
N ASN A 192 -27.18 -9.34 11.86
CA ASN A 192 -27.45 -8.34 12.89
C ASN A 192 -26.44 -7.18 12.84
N ASP A 193 -25.21 -7.47 12.42
CA ASP A 193 -24.12 -6.49 12.38
C ASP A 193 -24.02 -5.76 11.04
N ILE A 194 -24.76 -6.18 10.00
CA ILE A 194 -24.66 -5.63 8.64
C ILE A 194 -24.81 -4.11 8.65
N TYR A 195 -25.90 -3.57 9.19
CA TYR A 195 -26.17 -2.13 9.11
C TYR A 195 -25.14 -1.26 9.85
N PRO A 196 -24.90 -1.47 11.16
CA PRO A 196 -23.92 -0.67 11.88
C PRO A 196 -22.49 -0.86 11.35
N SER A 197 -22.11 -2.08 10.99
CA SER A 197 -20.74 -2.38 10.52
C SER A 197 -20.47 -1.86 9.12
N ILE A 198 -21.42 -1.97 8.17
CA ILE A 198 -21.26 -1.36 6.84
C ILE A 198 -21.03 0.13 6.96
N ARG A 199 -21.84 0.81 7.79
CA ARG A 199 -21.69 2.25 7.99
C ARG A 199 -20.30 2.58 8.53
N ASN A 200 -19.88 1.88 9.60
CA ASN A 200 -18.57 2.08 10.20
C ASN A 200 -17.43 1.85 9.21
N LEU A 201 -17.51 0.75 8.45
CA LEU A 201 -16.55 0.33 7.43
C LEU A 201 -16.45 1.37 6.31
N VAL A 202 -17.57 1.81 5.74
CA VAL A 202 -17.60 2.81 4.66
C VAL A 202 -17.03 4.14 5.12
N GLU A 203 -17.42 4.62 6.30
CA GLU A 203 -16.92 5.88 6.84
C GLU A 203 -15.40 5.82 7.08
N GLY A 204 -14.90 4.73 7.70
CA GLY A 204 -13.48 4.58 7.98
C GLY A 204 -12.62 4.37 6.74
N LEU A 205 -13.11 3.61 5.76
CA LEU A 205 -12.43 3.48 4.47
C LEU A 205 -12.40 4.79 3.69
N TYR A 206 -13.45 5.59 3.77
CA TYR A 206 -13.41 6.92 3.18
C TYR A 206 -12.41 7.84 3.88
N GLU A 207 -12.29 7.76 5.20
CA GLU A 207 -11.26 8.47 5.96
C GLU A 207 -9.85 8.08 5.50
N LEU A 208 -9.58 6.77 5.30
CA LEU A 208 -8.34 6.29 4.68
C LEU A 208 -8.09 6.94 3.32
N LEU A 209 -9.09 6.97 2.44
CA LEU A 209 -8.98 7.61 1.12
C LEU A 209 -8.66 9.11 1.23
N GLU A 210 -9.37 9.84 2.09
CA GLU A 210 -9.14 11.28 2.30
C GLU A 210 -7.73 11.54 2.82
N MET A 211 -7.26 10.71 3.76
CA MET A 211 -5.91 10.80 4.31
C MET A 211 -4.84 10.57 3.25
N CYS A 212 -5.00 9.57 2.38
CA CYS A 212 -4.07 9.33 1.27
C CYS A 212 -4.09 10.46 0.22
N LEU A 213 -5.27 11.01 -0.09
CA LEU A 213 -5.39 12.16 -1.01
C LEU A 213 -4.77 13.44 -0.43
N PHE A 214 -4.88 13.62 0.89
CA PHE A 214 -4.21 14.69 1.60
C PHE A 214 -2.68 14.54 1.47
N MET A 215 -2.14 13.35 1.76
CA MET A 215 -0.71 13.04 1.59
C MET A 215 -0.21 13.31 0.17
N LYS A 216 -0.94 12.84 -0.83
CA LYS A 216 -0.67 13.12 -2.26
C LYS A 216 -0.61 14.62 -2.57
N THR A 217 -1.56 15.39 -2.04
CA THR A 217 -1.59 16.84 -2.23
C THR A 217 -0.40 17.51 -1.56
N SER A 218 -0.06 17.11 -0.33
CA SER A 218 1.07 17.64 0.43
C SER A 218 2.40 17.35 -0.25
N ALA A 219 2.58 16.14 -0.82
CA ALA A 219 3.78 15.76 -1.55
C ALA A 219 4.07 16.63 -2.79
N THR A 220 3.04 17.22 -3.40
CA THR A 220 3.15 17.98 -4.67
C THR A 220 3.20 19.51 -4.49
N ARG A 221 3.07 20.04 -3.27
CA ARG A 221 3.00 21.50 -3.04
C ARG A 221 4.34 22.22 -3.30
N GLY A 222 5.47 21.61 -2.96
CA GLY A 222 6.80 22.22 -3.06
C GLY A 222 7.41 22.16 -4.45
N THR A 223 7.01 21.21 -5.30
CA THR A 223 7.55 21.08 -6.66
C THR A 223 7.08 22.20 -7.59
N LYS A 224 5.91 22.79 -7.36
CA LYS A 224 5.41 23.90 -8.20
C LYS A 224 6.18 25.21 -8.06
N ARG A 225 6.80 25.47 -6.90
CA ARG A 225 7.59 26.71 -6.68
C ARG A 225 8.98 26.63 -7.29
N LYS A 226 9.60 25.44 -7.31
CA LYS A 226 10.94 25.25 -7.88
C LYS A 226 11.05 25.62 -9.36
N SER A 227 9.96 25.57 -10.13
CA SER A 227 9.98 26.01 -11.53
C SER A 227 10.33 27.50 -11.71
N MET A 228 10.09 28.34 -10.69
CA MET A 228 10.46 29.75 -10.71
C MET A 228 11.82 29.99 -10.05
N ASP A 229 12.13 29.24 -8.98
CA ASP A 229 13.41 29.36 -8.27
C ASP A 229 14.59 28.75 -9.07
N LEU A 230 14.34 27.78 -9.94
CA LEU A 230 15.32 27.27 -10.92
C LEU A 230 15.79 28.34 -11.92
N VAL A 231 15.02 29.44 -12.09
CA VAL A 231 15.44 30.59 -12.90
C VAL A 231 16.40 31.51 -12.13
N LEU A 232 16.41 31.43 -10.79
CA LEU A 232 17.13 32.36 -9.93
C LEU A 232 18.41 31.80 -9.30
N GLY A 233 18.80 30.57 -9.65
CA GLY A 233 20.14 30.04 -9.42
C GLY A 233 20.61 30.18 -7.96
N ASP A 234 20.11 29.32 -7.07
CA ASP A 234 20.64 29.27 -5.71
C ASP A 234 21.02 27.84 -5.30
N HIS A 235 22.29 27.70 -4.95
CA HIS A 235 22.96 26.49 -4.50
C HIS A 235 23.06 26.52 -2.97
N SER A 236 22.52 25.49 -2.30
CA SER A 236 23.16 24.93 -1.12
C SER A 236 22.66 23.50 -0.90
N ASP A 237 23.51 22.54 -1.27
CA ASP A 237 23.38 21.15 -0.86
C ASP A 237 23.74 21.08 0.63
N GLN A 238 22.75 21.23 1.50
CA GLN A 238 22.89 20.82 2.89
C GLN A 238 22.51 19.35 2.96
N ASP A 239 23.47 18.53 3.38
CA ASP A 239 23.30 17.11 3.67
C ASP A 239 22.04 16.88 4.51
N ALA A 240 21.14 16.06 3.97
CA ALA A 240 19.93 15.70 4.67
C ALA A 240 20.31 14.95 5.96
N PRO A 241 19.87 15.40 7.14
CA PRO A 241 20.24 14.74 8.37
C PRO A 241 19.71 13.30 8.41
N VAL A 242 20.60 12.35 8.69
CA VAL A 242 20.32 10.93 8.90
C VAL A 242 19.20 10.76 9.93
N CYS A 243 18.13 10.05 9.53
CA CYS A 243 16.85 10.04 10.24
C CYS A 243 16.76 8.98 11.34
N ILE A 244 17.55 9.14 12.40
CA ILE A 244 17.36 8.40 13.66
C ILE A 244 16.47 9.26 14.56
N SER A 245 15.18 8.93 14.60
CA SER A 245 14.16 9.65 15.36
C SER A 245 13.28 8.68 16.13
N LYS A 246 12.94 9.08 17.36
CA LYS A 246 12.10 8.31 18.28
C LYS A 246 10.64 8.33 17.81
N VAL A 247 10.00 7.16 17.83
CA VAL A 247 8.54 7.03 17.66
C VAL A 247 7.93 6.81 19.04
N VAL A 248 6.93 7.62 19.39
CA VAL A 248 6.12 7.45 20.60
C VAL A 248 4.89 6.63 20.24
N TRP A 249 4.71 5.52 20.96
CA TRP A 249 3.52 4.69 20.90
C TRP A 249 2.54 5.23 21.94
N VAL A 250 1.41 5.79 21.50
CA VAL A 250 0.37 6.26 22.42
C VAL A 250 -0.27 5.02 23.07
N GLU A 251 -0.33 4.99 24.41
CA GLU A 251 -0.68 3.83 25.27
C GLU A 251 -2.11 3.28 25.13
N ASP A 252 -2.82 3.55 24.02
CA ASP A 252 -4.23 3.20 23.82
C ASP A 252 -4.48 1.71 23.45
N ASP A 253 -3.46 0.85 23.51
CA ASP A 253 -3.55 -0.57 23.11
C ASP A 253 -3.10 -1.54 24.22
N VAL A 254 -3.40 -1.25 25.50
CA VAL A 254 -3.42 -2.33 26.51
C VAL A 254 -4.58 -3.26 26.15
N ILE A 255 -4.28 -4.22 25.28
CA ILE A 255 -5.16 -5.34 24.96
C ILE A 255 -4.87 -6.34 26.08
N ASP A 256 -5.81 -6.48 27.02
CA ASP A 256 -5.82 -7.58 27.99
C ASP A 256 -5.93 -8.89 27.18
N ASP A 257 -4.77 -9.47 26.86
CA ASP A 257 -4.66 -10.77 26.21
C ASP A 257 -4.42 -11.81 27.31
N ASP A 258 -5.48 -12.17 28.03
CA ASP A 258 -5.49 -13.28 29.01
C ASP A 258 -5.49 -14.67 28.33
N THR A 259 -5.12 -14.75 27.04
CA THR A 259 -5.07 -15.98 26.27
C THR A 259 -3.67 -16.24 25.71
N GLU A 260 -2.67 -16.28 26.59
CA GLU A 260 -1.39 -16.93 26.28
C GLU A 260 -1.62 -18.44 26.11
N THR A 261 -1.93 -18.87 24.89
CA THR A 261 -1.57 -20.21 24.43
C THR A 261 -0.25 -20.09 23.69
N ASP A 262 0.83 -20.43 24.39
CA ASP A 262 2.17 -20.65 23.87
C ASP A 262 2.15 -21.78 22.81
N ASP A 263 1.80 -21.45 21.58
CA ASP A 263 2.13 -22.26 20.41
C ASP A 263 3.20 -21.54 19.61
N ASP A 264 4.40 -21.47 20.20
CA ASP A 264 5.66 -21.18 19.52
C ASP A 264 5.95 -22.30 18.51
N ILE A 265 5.32 -22.25 17.34
CA ILE A 265 5.85 -22.87 16.13
C ILE A 265 6.76 -21.81 15.52
N GLU A 266 8.06 -21.98 15.74
CA GLU A 266 9.10 -21.25 15.03
C GLU A 266 8.94 -21.51 13.53
N ASP A 267 8.27 -20.60 12.83
CA ASP A 267 8.41 -20.44 11.38
C ASP A 267 9.86 -20.00 11.12
N THR A 268 10.74 -20.98 10.93
CA THR A 268 12.02 -20.79 10.26
C THR A 268 11.70 -20.33 8.84
N GLU A 269 11.65 -19.01 8.64
CA GLU A 269 11.76 -18.42 7.30
C GLU A 269 13.12 -18.87 6.74
N ASP A 270 13.09 -19.88 5.87
CA ASP A 270 14.20 -20.27 5.02
C ASP A 270 14.63 -19.05 4.20
N ASP A 271 15.73 -18.45 4.64
CA ASP A 271 16.47 -17.41 3.93
C ASP A 271 17.18 -18.08 2.75
N ASP A 272 16.46 -18.22 1.63
CA ASP A 272 17.02 -18.64 0.34
C ASP A 272 17.98 -17.53 -0.16
N THR A 273 19.18 -17.51 0.39
CA THR A 273 20.35 -16.88 -0.23
C THR A 273 20.71 -17.71 -1.47
N ASP A 274 20.17 -17.30 -2.61
CA ASP A 274 20.56 -17.77 -3.94
C ASP A 274 21.98 -17.26 -4.25
N ASP A 275 22.96 -18.01 -3.76
CA ASP A 275 24.39 -17.80 -3.96
C ASP A 275 24.87 -18.81 -5.01
N SER A 276 24.85 -18.43 -6.28
CA SER A 276 25.59 -19.14 -7.32
C SER A 276 26.33 -18.18 -8.24
N GLU A 277 27.50 -17.73 -7.78
CA GLU A 277 28.62 -17.47 -8.68
C GLU A 277 29.25 -18.82 -9.07
N THR A 278 29.37 -19.11 -10.37
CA THR A 278 30.67 -19.49 -10.93
C THR A 278 30.73 -19.21 -12.42
N ASP A 279 31.73 -18.37 -12.71
CA ASP A 279 32.35 -17.99 -13.96
C ASP A 279 32.91 -19.24 -14.69
N VAL A 280 32.52 -19.47 -15.95
CA VAL A 280 33.29 -20.31 -16.87
C VAL A 280 33.41 -19.56 -18.19
N THR A 281 34.53 -18.86 -18.31
CA THR A 281 35.13 -18.44 -19.57
C THR A 281 35.52 -19.68 -20.39
N GLU A 282 34.94 -19.87 -21.57
CA GLU A 282 35.63 -20.59 -22.66
C GLU A 282 35.65 -19.72 -23.91
N GLU A 283 36.86 -19.27 -24.23
CA GLU A 283 37.25 -18.77 -25.54
C GLU A 283 37.10 -19.89 -26.58
N PHE A 284 36.38 -19.63 -27.66
CA PHE A 284 36.64 -20.33 -28.93
C PHE A 284 36.82 -19.30 -30.04
N LYS A 285 38.08 -19.19 -30.49
CA LYS A 285 38.50 -18.51 -31.71
C LYS A 285 38.56 -19.50 -32.87
N ASN A 286 38.07 -19.01 -34.02
CA ASN A 286 38.50 -19.24 -35.41
C ASN A 286 38.46 -20.64 -36.02
N SER A 287 37.72 -20.73 -37.14
CA SER A 287 38.23 -21.04 -38.50
C SER A 287 37.01 -21.01 -39.43
N ASP A 288 36.90 -20.02 -40.32
CA ASP A 288 37.39 -20.04 -41.71
C ASP A 288 36.58 -20.93 -42.66
N GLU A 289 36.19 -20.28 -43.76
CA GLU A 289 36.05 -20.77 -45.13
C GLU A 289 34.78 -21.53 -45.61
N VAL A 290 34.14 -20.87 -46.60
CA VAL A 290 33.76 -21.36 -47.96
C VAL A 290 32.62 -22.39 -48.03
N ASP A 291 31.51 -22.05 -48.69
CA ASP A 291 31.33 -22.27 -50.14
C ASP A 291 29.91 -21.89 -50.60
N ASP A 292 29.83 -21.50 -51.86
CA ASP A 292 28.65 -21.21 -52.65
C ASP A 292 27.71 -22.43 -52.78
N THR A 293 26.40 -22.19 -52.95
CA THR A 293 25.63 -22.83 -54.05
C THR A 293 24.20 -22.25 -54.15
N GLU A 294 24.02 -21.57 -55.27
CA GLU A 294 22.86 -21.48 -56.16
C GLU A 294 21.61 -22.37 -55.98
N THR A 295 20.48 -21.76 -56.35
CA THR A 295 19.30 -22.31 -57.06
C THR A 295 18.30 -23.21 -56.31
N ASN A 296 17.04 -22.77 -56.24
CA ASN A 296 16.04 -23.14 -57.26
C ASN A 296 14.67 -22.51 -57.00
N ASP A 297 14.07 -22.07 -58.11
CA ASP A 297 12.65 -21.78 -58.31
C ASP A 297 11.78 -23.01 -58.02
N ILE A 298 10.62 -22.83 -57.36
CA ILE A 298 9.41 -23.62 -57.63
C ILE A 298 8.18 -22.71 -57.51
N GLN A 299 7.49 -22.56 -58.65
CA GLN A 299 6.09 -22.14 -58.79
C GLN A 299 5.14 -23.25 -58.32
N ASP A 300 3.99 -22.89 -57.75
CA ASP A 300 2.65 -23.40 -58.14
C ASP A 300 1.60 -22.76 -57.20
N SER A 301 0.70 -21.90 -57.69
CA SER A 301 -0.58 -22.19 -58.37
C SER A 301 -1.63 -22.78 -57.41
N GLN A 302 -2.73 -22.02 -57.19
CA GLN A 302 -4.13 -22.39 -57.54
C GLN A 302 -4.70 -23.49 -56.62
N THR A 303 -5.90 -23.47 -56.06
CA THR A 303 -7.26 -22.98 -56.38
C THR A 303 -8.11 -23.32 -55.14
N GLU A 304 -9.23 -22.67 -54.82
CA GLU A 304 -10.62 -23.11 -55.11
C GLU A 304 -11.53 -22.08 -54.39
N ASP A 305 -12.42 -21.38 -55.11
CA ASP A 305 -13.87 -21.69 -55.30
C ASP A 305 -14.63 -21.77 -53.95
N VAL A 306 -15.63 -20.94 -53.63
CA VAL A 306 -16.89 -20.60 -54.34
C VAL A 306 -17.37 -19.19 -53.95
#